data_AF-A0A3B9XII0-F1
#
_entry.id   AF-A0A3B9XII0-F1
#
_cell.length_a   1.000
_cell.length_b   1.000
_cell.length_c   1.000
_cell.angle_alpha   90.00
_cell.angle_beta   90.00
_cell.angle_gamma   90.00
#
_symmetry.space_group_name_H-M   'P 1'
#
loop_
_entity.id
_entity.type
_entity.pdbx_description
1 polymer ?
#
loop_
_entity_poly.entity_id
_entity_poly.type
_entity_poly.pdbx_seq_one_letter_code
_entity_poly.pdbx_strand_id
1 'polypeptide(L)'
;MGLLLKQLFGFIKLLNSETGHNQIAAGVACGFILGMTPLLSLQSLLVFLLIFFFRIQAGAAFISAFFFAFIAWVFDPLFHQFGSWFLSLPSLQGLWTELYNMPLVPLTRFNNSVVMGSGVFAILCFPLV
;
A
#
# COMPACT_ATOMS: atom_id res chain seq x y z
N MET A 1 6.68 27.36 22.82
CA MET A 1 6.20 25.96 22.85
C MET A 1 4.74 25.79 22.37
N GLY A 2 3.79 26.67 22.76
CA GLY A 2 2.37 26.51 22.35
C GLY A 2 2.07 26.63 20.84
N LEU A 3 2.90 27.34 20.07
CA LEU A 3 2.68 27.55 18.63
C LEU A 3 2.87 26.26 17.80
N LEU A 4 3.90 25.47 18.11
CA LEU A 4 4.19 24.19 17.44
C LEU A 4 3.11 23.14 17.76
N LEU A 5 2.69 23.05 19.03
CA LEU A 5 1.59 22.17 19.44
C LEU A 5 0.28 22.51 18.70
N LYS A 6 -0.04 23.80 18.56
CA LYS A 6 -1.24 24.25 17.83
C LYS A 6 -1.18 23.89 16.33
N GLN A 7 -0.02 24.02 15.69
CA GLN A 7 0.18 23.60 14.31
C GLN A 7 0.02 22.09 14.14
N LEU A 8 0.57 21.29 15.05
CA LEU A 8 0.43 19.84 15.05
C LEU A 8 -1.03 19.40 15.19
N PHE A 9 -1.76 19.95 16.16
CA PHE A 9 -3.19 19.65 16.32
C PHE A 9 -4.02 20.11 15.11
N GLY A 10 -3.68 21.26 14.51
CA GLY A 10 -4.29 21.72 13.28
C GLY A 10 -4.08 20.75 12.12
N PHE A 11 -2.86 20.23 11.95
CA PHE A 11 -2.53 19.23 10.94
C PHE A 11 -3.28 17.92 11.15
N ILE A 12 -3.31 17.39 12.38
CA ILE A 12 -4.08 16.17 12.71
C ILE A 12 -5.56 16.37 12.42
N LYS A 13 -6.12 17.54 12.75
CA LYS A 13 -7.51 17.88 12.44
C LYS A 13 -7.78 17.95 10.94
N LEU A 14 -6.85 18.48 10.15
CA LEU A 14 -6.95 18.49 8.69
C LEU A 14 -6.91 17.07 8.11
N LEU A 15 -6.05 16.19 8.62
CA LEU A 15 -5.98 14.79 8.19
C LEU A 15 -7.25 13.98 8.51
N ASN A 16 -8.02 14.40 9.52
CA ASN A 16 -9.28 13.79 9.94
C ASN A 16 -10.49 14.63 9.56
N SER A 17 -10.35 15.56 8.61
CA SER A 17 -11.43 16.51 8.27
C SER A 17 -12.60 15.87 7.53
N GLU A 18 -12.33 14.78 6.81
CA GLU A 18 -13.33 13.98 6.11
C GLU A 18 -13.96 12.99 7.09
N THR A 19 -15.29 12.99 7.22
CA THR A 19 -16.02 12.16 8.20
C THR A 19 -17.07 11.26 7.56
N GLY A 20 -17.17 11.26 6.23
CA GLY A 20 -18.11 10.39 5.52
C GLY A 20 -17.73 8.91 5.64
N HIS A 21 -18.72 8.04 5.85
CA HIS A 21 -18.52 6.59 5.94
C HIS A 21 -17.71 6.02 4.76
N ASN A 22 -18.01 6.46 3.54
CA ASN A 22 -17.29 6.03 2.33
C ASN A 22 -15.83 6.52 2.31
N GLN A 23 -15.54 7.69 2.88
CA GLN A 23 -14.18 8.25 2.92
C GLN A 23 -13.33 7.56 3.97
N ILE A 24 -13.93 7.17 5.10
CA ILE A 24 -13.32 6.32 6.12
C ILE A 24 -13.00 4.96 5.51
N ALA A 25 -13.99 4.30 4.88
CA ALA A 25 -13.82 2.97 4.28
C ALA A 25 -12.76 2.97 3.18
N ALA A 26 -12.81 3.93 2.26
CA ALA A 26 -11.77 4.12 1.25
C ALA A 26 -10.40 4.38 1.89
N GLY A 27 -10.36 5.10 3.03
CA GLY A 27 -9.16 5.31 3.81
C GLY A 27 -8.58 3.98 4.29
N VAL A 28 -9.38 3.14 4.94
CA VAL A 28 -8.95 1.81 5.41
C VAL A 28 -8.46 0.95 4.24
N ALA A 29 -9.17 0.94 3.12
CA ALA A 29 -8.81 0.18 1.92
C ALA A 29 -7.48 0.67 1.30
N CYS A 30 -7.27 1.99 1.20
CA CYS A 30 -5.99 2.55 0.77
C CYS A 30 -4.87 2.25 1.77
N GLY A 31 -5.17 2.30 3.07
CA GLY A 31 -4.25 1.95 4.14
C GLY A 31 -3.82 0.49 4.06
N PHE A 32 -4.74 -0.42 3.76
CA PHE A 32 -4.43 -1.83 3.51
C PHE A 32 -3.41 -2.00 2.38
N ILE A 33 -3.63 -1.34 1.24
CA ILE A 33 -2.68 -1.39 0.11
C ILE A 33 -1.32 -0.80 0.51
N LEU A 34 -1.30 0.36 1.18
CA LEU A 34 -0.07 1.03 1.62
C LEU A 34 0.70 0.24 2.67
N GLY A 35 0.01 -0.46 3.57
CA GLY A 35 0.64 -1.29 4.60
C GLY A 35 1.23 -2.58 4.03
N MET A 36 0.60 -3.16 3.01
CA MET A 36 1.05 -4.40 2.37
C MET A 36 2.13 -4.17 1.30
N THR A 37 2.42 -2.92 0.93
CA THR A 37 3.33 -2.57 -0.17
C THR A 37 4.52 -1.75 0.37
N PRO A 38 5.74 -1.84 -0.21
CA PRO A 38 6.85 -0.99 0.21
C PRO A 38 6.52 0.49 0.08
N LEU A 39 6.87 1.28 1.11
CA LEU A 39 6.58 2.72 1.17
C LEU A 39 7.10 3.50 -0.05
N LEU A 40 8.30 3.16 -0.55
CA LEU A 40 8.97 3.86 -1.64
C LEU A 40 8.80 3.17 -3.01
N SER A 41 7.67 2.49 -3.21
CA SER A 41 7.29 1.94 -4.52
C SER A 41 6.46 2.95 -5.32
N LEU A 42 6.46 2.81 -6.64
CA LEU A 42 5.57 3.58 -7.51
C LEU A 42 4.09 3.40 -7.14
N GLN A 43 3.70 2.19 -6.73
CA GLN A 43 2.33 1.89 -6.29
C GLN A 43 1.93 2.67 -5.04
N SER A 44 2.80 2.72 -4.03
CA SER A 44 2.54 3.49 -2.80
C SER A 44 2.46 4.98 -3.06
N LEU A 45 3.29 5.51 -3.97
CA LEU A 45 3.19 6.91 -4.41
C LEU A 45 1.83 7.18 -5.08
N LEU A 46 1.38 6.30 -5.97
CA LEU A 46 0.09 6.44 -6.63
C LEU A 46 -1.06 6.42 -5.61
N VAL A 47 -1.09 5.46 -4.69
CA VAL A 47 -2.13 5.40 -3.65
C VAL A 47 -2.09 6.63 -2.75
N PHE A 48 -0.89 7.10 -2.38
CA PHE A 48 -0.74 8.34 -1.64
C PHE A 48 -1.36 9.53 -2.38
N LEU A 49 -1.11 9.68 -3.68
CA LEU A 49 -1.75 10.72 -4.49
C LEU A 49 -3.28 10.56 -4.53
N LEU A 50 -3.78 9.33 -4.71
CA LEU A 50 -5.24 9.06 -4.72
C LEU A 50 -5.91 9.54 -3.43
N ILE A 51 -5.25 9.38 -2.27
CA ILE A 51 -5.80 9.82 -0.99
C ILE A 51 -6.12 11.33 -1.00
N PHE A 52 -5.22 12.15 -1.56
CA PHE A 52 -5.42 13.61 -1.64
C PHE A 52 -6.40 14.01 -2.76
N PHE A 53 -6.37 13.34 -3.91
CA PHE A 53 -7.24 13.69 -5.04
C PHE A 53 -8.72 13.33 -4.80
N PHE A 54 -9.00 12.19 -4.15
CA PHE A 54 -10.36 11.67 -3.98
C PHE A 54 -11.00 12.02 -2.64
N ARG A 55 -10.44 12.98 -1.89
CA ARG A 55 -10.91 13.37 -0.55
C ARG A 55 -11.11 12.15 0.36
N ILE A 56 -10.15 11.22 0.33
CA ILE A 56 -10.12 10.05 1.19
C ILE A 56 -9.63 10.50 2.56
N GLN A 57 -10.12 9.88 3.63
CA GLN A 57 -9.68 10.24 4.97
C GLN A 57 -8.25 9.73 5.23
N ALA A 58 -7.29 10.65 5.11
CA ALA A 58 -5.88 10.37 5.28
C ALA A 58 -5.55 9.78 6.67
N GLY A 59 -6.24 10.24 7.73
CA GLY A 59 -6.09 9.67 9.07
C GLY A 59 -6.40 8.17 9.13
N ALA A 60 -7.51 7.74 8.53
CA ALA A 60 -7.87 6.32 8.44
C ALA A 60 -6.84 5.55 7.61
N ALA A 61 -6.41 6.10 6.46
CA ALA A 61 -5.41 5.46 5.61
C ALA A 61 -4.07 5.23 6.30
N PHE A 62 -3.51 6.23 7.00
CA PHE A 62 -2.21 6.07 7.66
C PHE A 62 -2.27 5.16 8.89
N ILE A 63 -3.34 5.23 9.67
CA ILE A 63 -3.52 4.34 10.82
C ILE A 63 -3.65 2.89 10.33
N SER A 64 -4.51 2.63 9.35
CA SER A 64 -4.66 1.31 8.76
C SER A 64 -3.36 0.83 8.11
N ALA A 65 -2.63 1.68 7.39
CA ALA A 65 -1.34 1.33 6.81
C ALA A 65 -0.33 0.89 7.87
N PHE A 66 -0.27 1.57 9.02
CA PHE A 66 0.61 1.16 10.12
C PHE A 66 0.26 -0.24 10.65
N PHE A 67 -1.04 -0.51 10.90
CA PHE A 67 -1.47 -1.82 11.37
C PHE A 67 -1.22 -2.93 10.34
N PHE A 68 -1.54 -2.68 9.07
CA PHE A 68 -1.34 -3.66 8.01
C PHE A 68 0.14 -3.86 7.67
N ALA A 69 1.01 -2.85 7.85
CA ALA A 69 2.45 -3.04 7.73
C ALA A 69 3.01 -3.96 8.81
N PHE A 70 2.50 -3.87 10.04
CA PHE A 70 2.87 -4.80 11.10
C PHE A 70 2.42 -6.24 10.75
N ILE A 71 1.19 -6.39 10.26
CA ILE A 71 0.70 -7.68 9.76
C ILE A 71 1.62 -8.16 8.63
N ALA A 72 1.93 -7.32 7.65
CA ALA A 72 2.74 -7.71 6.51
C ALA A 72 4.10 -8.26 6.96
N TRP A 73 4.76 -7.56 7.89
CA TRP A 73 6.02 -7.98 8.48
C TRP A 73 5.95 -9.36 9.18
N VAL A 74 4.85 -9.68 9.88
CA VAL A 74 4.65 -11.00 10.49
C VAL A 74 4.50 -12.09 9.44
N PHE A 75 3.84 -11.79 8.31
CA PHE A 75 3.59 -12.72 7.22
C PHE A 75 4.68 -12.72 6.14
N ASP A 76 5.75 -11.92 6.28
CA ASP A 76 6.85 -11.79 5.32
C ASP A 76 7.41 -13.14 4.82
N PRO A 77 7.67 -14.16 5.68
CA PRO A 77 8.17 -15.45 5.20
C PRO A 77 7.18 -16.17 4.26
N LEU A 78 5.88 -16.04 4.51
CA LEU A 78 4.83 -16.64 3.68
C LEU A 78 4.70 -15.90 2.34
N PHE A 79 4.76 -14.56 2.37
CA PHE A 79 4.79 -13.76 1.15
C PHE A 79 6.03 -14.04 0.31
N HIS A 80 7.19 -14.18 0.94
CA HIS A 80 8.42 -14.55 0.26
C HIS A 80 8.28 -15.90 -0.46
N GLN A 81 7.76 -16.93 0.21
CA GLN A 81 7.57 -18.25 -0.40
C GLN A 81 6.59 -18.20 -1.58
N PHE A 82 5.42 -17.59 -1.36
CA PHE A 82 4.38 -17.50 -2.39
C PHE A 82 4.82 -16.66 -3.59
N GLY A 83 5.42 -15.49 -3.34
CA GLY A 83 5.91 -14.62 -4.40
C GLY A 83 7.08 -15.22 -5.17
N SER A 84 7.99 -15.95 -4.50
CA SER A 84 9.09 -16.65 -5.18
C SER A 84 8.57 -17.77 -6.07
N TRP A 85 7.58 -18.54 -5.60
CA TRP A 85 6.89 -19.53 -6.42
C TRP A 85 6.23 -18.88 -7.64
N PHE A 86 5.50 -17.77 -7.44
CA PHE A 86 4.79 -17.08 -8.52
C PHE A 86 5.73 -16.48 -9.59
N LEU A 87 6.83 -15.85 -9.16
CA LEU A 87 7.84 -15.29 -10.05
C LEU A 87 8.65 -16.36 -10.79
N SER A 88 8.72 -17.59 -10.25
CA SER A 88 9.47 -18.70 -10.85
C SER A 88 8.64 -19.58 -11.78
N LEU A 89 7.36 -19.27 -12.01
CA LEU A 89 6.51 -20.04 -12.92
C LEU A 89 7.04 -19.95 -14.36
N PRO A 90 7.44 -21.09 -14.98
CA PRO A 90 8.06 -21.07 -16.31
C PRO A 90 7.15 -20.46 -17.39
N SER A 91 5.83 -20.66 -17.26
CA SER A 91 4.83 -20.12 -18.19
C SER A 91 4.71 -18.60 -18.15
N LEU A 92 5.08 -17.95 -17.03
CA LEU A 92 4.99 -16.51 -16.83
C LEU A 92 6.34 -15.81 -17.00
N GLN A 93 7.43 -16.56 -17.18
CA GLN A 93 8.78 -16.01 -17.26
C GLN A 93 8.93 -14.96 -18.38
N GLY A 94 8.34 -15.21 -19.55
CA GLY A 94 8.32 -14.23 -20.64
C GLY A 94 7.60 -12.94 -20.27
N LEU A 95 6.48 -13.02 -19.57
CA LEU A 95 5.74 -11.86 -19.08
C LEU A 95 6.56 -11.07 -18.04
N TRP A 96 7.21 -11.76 -17.10
CA TRP A 96 8.08 -11.10 -16.12
C TRP A 96 9.28 -10.41 -16.77
N THR A 97 9.88 -11.02 -17.80
CA THR A 97 10.97 -10.41 -18.57
C THR A 97 10.53 -9.16 -19.31
N GLU A 98 9.38 -9.18 -19.99
CA GLU A 98 8.82 -8.00 -20.66
C GLU A 98 8.57 -6.86 -19.67
N LEU A 99 7.89 -7.15 -18.55
CA LEU A 99 7.61 -6.15 -17.51
C LEU A 99 8.88 -5.60 -16.86
N TYR A 100 9.91 -6.43 -16.69
CA TYR A 100 11.19 -6.00 -16.13
C TYR A 100 11.94 -5.03 -17.05
N ASN A 101 11.77 -5.15 -18.37
CA ASN A 101 12.43 -4.28 -19.35
C ASN A 101 11.67 -2.96 -19.61
N MET A 102 10.47 -2.79 -19.05
CA MET A 102 9.73 -1.54 -19.17
C MET A 102 10.37 -0.41 -18.34
N PRO A 103 10.23 0.86 -18.74
CA PRO A 103 10.91 1.97 -18.06
C PRO A 103 10.35 2.29 -16.65
N LEU A 104 9.06 2.04 -16.42
CA LEU A 104 8.38 2.44 -15.18
C LEU A 104 8.01 1.25 -14.28
N VAL A 105 7.68 0.10 -14.86
CA VAL A 105 7.16 -1.06 -14.11
C VAL A 105 8.15 -1.60 -13.06
N PRO A 106 9.47 -1.67 -13.31
CA PRO A 106 10.43 -2.09 -12.28
C PRO A 106 10.43 -1.21 -11.02
N LEU A 107 9.97 0.04 -11.11
CA LEU A 107 9.85 0.95 -9.95
C LEU A 107 8.75 0.51 -8.97
N THR A 108 7.86 -0.42 -9.34
CA THR A 108 6.93 -1.07 -8.41
C THR A 108 7.62 -2.08 -7.51
N ARG A 109 8.84 -2.52 -7.87
CA ARG A 109 9.58 -3.60 -7.20
C ARG A 109 8.88 -4.96 -7.25
N PHE A 110 8.09 -5.22 -8.30
CA PHE A 110 7.40 -6.50 -8.49
C PHE A 110 8.35 -7.72 -8.53
N ASN A 111 9.63 -7.50 -8.87
CA ASN A 111 10.67 -8.54 -8.87
C ASN A 111 11.15 -8.94 -7.46
N ASN A 112 10.70 -8.24 -6.42
CA ASN A 112 10.91 -8.67 -5.04
C ASN A 112 9.80 -9.63 -4.64
N SER A 113 10.15 -10.83 -4.19
CA SER A 113 9.17 -11.87 -3.88
C SER A 113 8.25 -11.53 -2.71
N VAL A 114 8.71 -10.79 -1.70
CA VAL A 114 7.82 -10.33 -0.61
C VAL A 114 6.78 -9.37 -1.18
N VAL A 115 7.22 -8.41 -2.00
CA VAL A 115 6.33 -7.41 -2.64
C VAL A 115 5.33 -8.06 -3.57
N MET A 116 5.78 -9.05 -4.34
CA MET A 116 4.90 -9.78 -5.24
C MET A 116 3.88 -10.61 -4.47
N GLY A 117 4.34 -11.32 -3.42
CA GLY A 117 3.46 -12.15 -2.60
C GLY A 117 2.42 -11.32 -1.85
N SER A 118 2.85 -10.23 -1.21
CA SER A 118 1.96 -9.33 -0.48
C SER A 118 1.04 -8.55 -1.41
N GLY A 119 1.50 -8.15 -2.61
CA GLY A 119 0.70 -7.47 -3.61
C GLY A 119 -0.44 -8.35 -4.15
N VAL A 120 -0.15 -9.60 -4.50
CA VAL A 120 -1.18 -10.56 -4.92
C VAL A 120 -2.15 -10.85 -3.77
N PHE A 121 -1.64 -11.06 -2.55
CA PHE A 121 -2.47 -11.25 -1.36
C PHE A 121 -3.39 -10.05 -1.11
N ALA A 122 -2.86 -8.83 -1.23
CA ALA A 122 -3.63 -7.62 -1.09
C ALA A 122 -4.75 -7.53 -2.13
N ILE A 123 -4.47 -7.80 -3.41
CA ILE A 123 -5.51 -7.78 -4.44
C ILE A 123 -6.62 -8.80 -4.15
N LEU A 124 -6.26 -10.01 -3.69
CA LEU A 124 -7.24 -11.05 -3.36
C LEU A 124 -8.09 -10.71 -2.13
N CYS A 125 -7.49 -10.08 -1.12
CA CYS A 125 -8.17 -9.73 0.12
C CYS A 125 -8.84 -8.35 0.09
N PHE A 126 -8.54 -7.49 -0.88
CA PHE A 126 -9.08 -6.15 -1.01
C PHE A 126 -10.63 -6.09 -0.93
N PRO A 127 -11.41 -7.00 -1.55
CA PRO A 127 -12.87 -6.97 -1.45
C PRO A 127 -13.43 -7.31 -0.07
N LEU A 128 -12.61 -7.88 0.83
CA LEU A 128 -13.00 -8.26 2.19
C LEU A 128 -12.84 -7.12 3.18
N VAL A 129 -12.15 -6.05 2.79
CA VAL A 129 -11.83 -4.85 3.59
C VAL A 129 -12.75 -3.70 3.17
#